data_AF-A0A3B8W0V9-F1
#
_entry.id   AF-A0A3B8W0V9-F1
#
_cell.length_a   1.000
_cell.length_b   1.000
_cell.length_c   1.000
_cell.angle_alpha   90.00
_cell.angle_beta   90.00
_cell.angle_gamma   90.00
#
_symmetry.space_group_name_H-M   'P 1'
#
loop_
_entity.id
_entity.type
_entity.pdbx_description
1 polymer ?
#
loop_
_entity_poly.entity_id
_entity_poly.type
_entity_poly.pdbx_seq_one_letter_code
_entity_poly.pdbx_strand_id
1 'polypeptide(L)'
;FFEHNFSLIIMADVELLLFSFFHTDEFHKVIRNSGFIISSILIRISFSVTGILNNILIVFAVLFGLSLVYIHNKFEKNKAEAINEITEGEKISS
;
A
#
# COMPACT_ATOMS: atom_id res chain seq x y z
N PHE A 1 -27.74 6.40 -7.06
CA PHE A 1 -26.88 5.37 -7.68
C PHE A 1 -25.47 5.39 -7.12
N PHE A 2 -24.78 6.54 -7.09
CA PHE A 2 -23.41 6.65 -6.57
C PHE A 2 -23.27 6.24 -5.09
N GLU A 3 -24.19 6.63 -4.20
CA GLU A 3 -24.11 6.28 -2.77
C GLU A 3 -24.19 4.78 -2.47
N HIS A 4 -25.00 4.02 -3.22
CA HIS A 4 -25.14 2.57 -3.02
C HIS A 4 -23.87 1.82 -3.43
N ASN A 5 -23.23 2.25 -4.53
CA ASN A 5 -21.95 1.70 -4.98
C ASN A 5 -20.79 2.10 -4.05
N PHE A 6 -20.91 3.22 -3.32
CA PHE A 6 -19.91 3.67 -2.35
C PHE A 6 -19.78 2.74 -1.14
N SER A 7 -20.89 2.18 -0.65
CA SER A 7 -20.88 1.25 0.49
C SER A 7 -20.19 -0.08 0.16
N LEU A 8 -20.34 -0.58 -1.07
CA LEU A 8 -19.67 -1.80 -1.53
C LEU A 8 -18.15 -1.67 -1.53
N ILE A 9 -17.64 -0.50 -1.93
CA ILE A 9 -16.20 -0.21 -1.95
C ILE A 9 -15.67 -0.07 -0.51
N ILE A 10 -16.48 0.48 0.41
CA ILE A 10 -16.13 0.54 1.85
C ILE A 10 -16.05 -0.86 2.45
N MET A 11 -17.01 -1.73 2.14
CA MET A 11 -16.99 -3.13 2.57
C MET A 11 -15.78 -3.90 2.03
N ALA A 12 -15.45 -3.74 0.75
CA ALA A 12 -14.29 -4.38 0.13
C ALA A 12 -12.96 -3.95 0.77
N ASP A 13 -12.83 -2.67 1.15
CA ASP A 13 -11.64 -2.20 1.86
C ASP A 13 -11.57 -2.79 3.28
N VAL A 14 -12.69 -2.89 3.99
CA VAL A 14 -12.72 -3.53 5.32
C VAL A 14 -12.33 -5.01 5.23
N GLU A 15 -12.80 -5.74 4.22
CA GLU A 15 -12.40 -7.13 3.96
C GLU A 15 -10.90 -7.26 3.63
N LEU A 16 -10.34 -6.34 2.84
CA LEU A 16 -8.90 -6.29 2.54
C LEU A 16 -8.05 -6.01 3.79
N LEU A 17 -8.54 -5.13 4.69
CA LEU A 17 -7.85 -4.81 5.95
C LEU A 17 -7.85 -6.02 6.90
N LEU A 18 -9.00 -6.70 7.00
CA LEU A 18 -9.14 -7.93 7.79
C LEU A 18 -8.30 -9.07 7.21
N PHE A 19 -8.30 -9.25 5.89
CA PHE A 19 -7.49 -10.27 5.23
C PHE A 19 -5.98 -10.01 5.39
N SER A 20 -5.56 -8.75 5.32
CA SER A 20 -4.18 -8.35 5.60
C SER A 20 -3.76 -8.66 7.04
N PHE A 21 -4.63 -8.40 8.02
CA PHE A 21 -4.36 -8.73 9.42
C PHE A 21 -4.32 -10.24 9.65
N PHE A 22 -5.17 -11.00 8.96
CA PHE A 22 -5.27 -12.44 9.14
C PHE A 22 -4.06 -13.21 8.58
N HIS A 23 -3.35 -12.64 7.58
CA HIS A 23 -2.27 -13.32 6.88
C HIS A 23 -0.87 -12.78 7.17
N THR A 24 -0.66 -11.81 8.07
CA THR A 24 0.68 -11.23 8.28
C THR A 24 0.94 -10.63 9.67
N ASP A 25 1.93 -11.19 10.37
CA ASP A 25 2.61 -10.60 11.56
C ASP A 25 3.86 -9.75 11.21
N GLU A 26 4.29 -9.69 9.94
CA GLU A 26 5.44 -8.90 9.52
C GLU A 26 5.07 -7.47 9.07
N PHE A 27 5.56 -6.47 9.83
CA PHE A 27 5.39 -5.03 9.63
C PHE A 27 5.44 -4.55 8.17
N HIS A 28 6.26 -5.18 7.34
CA HIS A 28 6.47 -4.82 5.94
C HIS A 28 5.22 -5.06 5.05
N LYS A 29 4.41 -6.10 5.34
CA LYS A 29 3.17 -6.32 4.57
C LYS A 29 1.99 -5.53 5.13
N VAL A 30 2.04 -5.14 6.41
CA VAL A 30 1.07 -4.20 7.01
C VAL A 30 1.15 -2.81 6.35
N ILE A 31 2.35 -2.31 6.06
CA ILE A 31 2.52 -1.01 5.37
C ILE A 31 1.96 -1.05 3.94
N ARG A 32 2.18 -2.13 3.20
CA ARG A 32 1.67 -2.27 1.82
C ARG A 32 0.15 -2.35 1.77
N ASN A 33 -0.44 -3.19 2.62
CA ASN A 33 -1.90 -3.36 2.67
C ASN A 33 -2.61 -2.12 3.25
N SER A 34 -2.08 -1.53 4.33
CA SER A 34 -2.60 -0.26 4.87
C SER A 34 -2.51 0.86 3.83
N GLY A 35 -1.44 0.89 3.05
CA GLY A 35 -1.26 1.83 1.96
C GLY A 35 -2.33 1.75 0.88
N PHE A 36 -2.70 0.53 0.49
CA PHE A 36 -3.78 0.28 -0.47
C PHE A 36 -5.14 0.76 0.08
N ILE A 37 -5.42 0.47 1.35
CA ILE A 37 -6.65 0.90 2.04
C ILE A 37 -6.75 2.43 2.11
N ILE A 38 -5.65 3.11 2.47
CA ILE A 38 -5.61 4.58 2.56
C ILE A 38 -5.82 5.21 1.18
N SER A 39 -5.25 4.63 0.11
CA SER A 39 -5.51 5.08 -1.26
C SER A 39 -6.98 4.95 -1.65
N SER A 40 -7.66 3.85 -1.29
CA SER A 40 -9.10 3.69 -1.54
C SER A 40 -9.95 4.70 -0.75
N ILE A 41 -9.58 4.99 0.50
CA ILE A 41 -10.23 6.03 1.32
C ILE A 41 -10.05 7.41 0.70
N LEU A 42 -8.84 7.76 0.26
CA LEU A 42 -8.56 9.04 -0.40
C LEU A 42 -9.38 9.22 -1.68
N ILE A 43 -9.44 8.21 -2.56
CA ILE A 43 -10.25 8.25 -3.78
C ILE A 43 -11.74 8.44 -3.47
N ARG A 44 -12.26 7.77 -2.43
CA ARG A 44 -13.63 7.98 -1.94
C ARG A 44 -13.87 9.41 -1.47
N ILE A 45 -12.96 9.96 -0.69
CA ILE A 45 -13.07 11.34 -0.21
C ILE A 45 -13.08 12.28 -1.42
N SER A 46 -12.21 12.07 -2.41
CA SER A 46 -12.19 12.88 -3.63
C SER A 46 -13.56 12.96 -4.31
N PHE A 47 -14.23 11.83 -4.48
CA PHE A 47 -15.55 11.77 -5.12
C PHE A 47 -16.68 12.34 -4.24
N SER A 48 -16.46 12.45 -2.93
CA SER A 48 -17.40 13.11 -2.01
C SER A 48 -17.27 14.64 -2.01
N VAL A 49 -16.18 15.19 -2.54
CA VAL A 49 -15.97 16.64 -2.68
C VAL A 49 -16.23 17.04 -4.13
N THR A 50 -16.86 18.19 -4.36
CA THR A 50 -17.08 18.74 -5.70
C THR A 50 -16.13 19.90 -5.99
N GLY A 51 -15.87 20.18 -7.27
CA GLY A 51 -14.96 21.26 -7.69
C GLY A 51 -13.48 20.85 -7.72
N ILE A 52 -12.58 21.85 -7.68
CA ILE A 52 -11.12 21.68 -7.86
C ILE A 52 -10.48 20.75 -6.81
N LEU A 53 -11.05 20.69 -5.60
CA LEU A 53 -10.54 19.84 -4.53
C LEU A 53 -10.60 18.35 -4.89
N ASN A 54 -11.60 17.90 -5.66
CA ASN A 54 -11.69 16.52 -6.15
C ASN A 54 -10.43 16.12 -6.92
N ASN A 55 -10.04 16.93 -7.91
CA ASN A 55 -8.88 16.63 -8.75
C ASN A 55 -7.58 16.61 -7.95
N ILE A 56 -7.41 17.52 -6.99
CA ILE A 56 -6.22 17.55 -6.11
C ILE A 56 -6.16 16.28 -5.26
N LEU A 57 -7.29 15.87 -4.68
CA LEU A 57 -7.39 14.68 -3.84
C LEU A 57 -7.14 13.38 -4.64
N ILE A 58 -7.65 13.27 -5.88
CA ILE A 58 -7.34 12.12 -6.77
C ILE A 58 -5.84 12.04 -7.04
N VAL A 59 -5.20 13.15 -7.40
CA VAL A 59 -3.76 13.18 -7.69
C VAL A 59 -2.95 12.80 -6.45
N PHE A 60 -3.33 13.32 -5.27
CA PHE A 60 -2.70 12.95 -4.00
C PHE A 60 -2.85 11.46 -3.67
N ALA A 61 -4.03 10.88 -3.90
CA ALA A 61 -4.29 9.47 -3.66
C ALA A 61 -3.38 8.54 -4.48
N VAL A 62 -3.21 8.88 -5.77
CA VAL A 62 -2.36 8.14 -6.69
C VAL A 62 -0.89 8.29 -6.30
N LEU A 63 -0.43 9.52 -6.02
CA LEU A 63 0.95 9.78 -5.58
C LEU A 63 1.29 9.06 -4.27
N PHE A 64 0.36 9.04 -3.33
CA PHE A 64 0.52 8.33 -2.06
C PHE A 64 0.66 6.82 -2.28
N GLY A 65 -0.21 6.22 -3.09
CA GLY A 65 -0.10 4.80 -3.45
C GLY A 65 1.22 4.47 -4.17
N LEU A 66 1.66 5.34 -5.08
CA LEU A 66 2.93 5.18 -5.81
C LEU A 66 4.14 5.26 -4.86
N SER A 67 4.10 6.18 -3.90
CA SER A 67 5.17 6.38 -2.91
C SER A 67 5.33 5.17 -1.99
N LEU A 68 4.22 4.55 -1.60
CA LEU A 68 4.22 3.32 -0.80
C LEU A 68 4.82 2.14 -1.57
N VAL A 69 4.47 1.98 -2.85
CA VAL A 69 5.08 0.96 -3.72
C VAL A 69 6.58 1.21 -3.88
N TYR A 70 6.98 2.47 -4.07
CA TYR A 70 8.39 2.85 -4.20
C TYR A 70 9.20 2.52 -2.93
N ILE A 71 8.68 2.88 -1.74
CA ILE A 71 9.33 2.58 -0.46
C ILE A 71 9.41 1.06 -0.25
N HIS A 72 8.36 0.31 -0.56
CA HIS A 72 8.36 -1.15 -0.46
C HIS A 72 9.46 -1.79 -1.33
N ASN A 73 9.55 -1.39 -2.61
CA ASN A 73 10.58 -1.92 -3.51
C ASN A 73 12.00 -1.61 -3.02
N LYS A 74 12.23 -0.44 -2.44
CA LYS A 74 13.53 -0.07 -1.89
C LYS A 74 13.90 -0.89 -0.65
N PHE A 75 12.93 -1.17 0.22
CA PHE A 75 13.14 -2.04 1.39
C PHE A 75 13.46 -3.48 0.99
N GLU A 76 12.73 -4.06 0.04
CA GLU A 76 12.99 -5.41 -0.46
C GLU A 76 14.37 -5.52 -1.13
N LYS A 77 14.76 -4.51 -1.91
CA LYS A 77 16.07 -4.48 -2.57
C LYS A 77 17.23 -4.44 -1.56
N ASN A 78 17.12 -3.61 -0.53
CA ASN A 78 18.15 -3.53 0.52
C ASN A 78 18.27 -4.85 1.31
N LYS A 79 17.16 -5.57 1.51
CA LYS A 79 17.17 -6.89 2.16
C LYS A 79 17.87 -7.94 1.28
N ALA A 80 17.67 -7.89 -0.03
CA ALA A 80 18.32 -8.81 -0.97
C ALA A 80 19.84 -8.58 -1.08
N GLU A 81 20.29 -7.32 -1.08
CA GLU A 81 21.72 -6.97 -1.11
C GLU A 81 22.44 -7.44 0.16
N ALA A 82 21.83 -7.29 1.34
CA ALA A 82 22.39 -7.76 2.61
C ALA A 82 22.56 -9.30 2.67
N ILE A 83 21.67 -10.07 2.04
CA ILE A 83 21.75 -11.55 2.02
C ILE A 83 22.87 -12.03 1.07
N ASN A 84 23.07 -11.33 -0.06
CA ASN A 84 24.11 -11.68 -1.02
C ASN A 84 25.52 -11.48 -0.44
N GLU A 85 25.75 -10.41 0.33
CA GLU A 85 27.05 -10.18 1.00
C GLU A 85 27.40 -11.29 2.01
N ILE A 86 26.40 -11.79 2.76
CA ILE A 86 26.59 -12.89 3.72
C ILE A 86 26.90 -14.21 2.98
N THR A 87 26.21 -14.47 1.87
CA THR A 87 26.35 -15.71 1.09
C THR A 87 27.69 -15.76 0.32
N GLU A 88 28.17 -14.62 -0.18
CA GLU A 88 29.51 -14.53 -0.78
C GLU A 88 30.63 -14.61 0.27
N GLY A 89 30.43 -14.05 1.47
CA GLY A 89 31.38 -14.18 2.58
C GLY A 89 31.58 -15.62 3.06
N GLU A 90 30.52 -16.44 3.11
CA GLU A 90 30.62 -17.87 3.46
C GLU A 90 31.38 -18.68 2.39
N LYS A 91 31.18 -18.40 1.10
CA LYS A 91 31.84 -19.12 -0.01
C LYS A 91 33.35 -18.89 -0.10
N ILE A 92 33.84 -17.75 0.39
CA ILE A 92 35.28 -17.42 0.36
C ILE A 92 36.01 -18.03 1.56
N SER A 93 35.27 -18.41 2.61
CA SER A 93 35.78 -19.04 3.84
C SER A 93 35.82 -20.58 3.78
N SER A 94 35.26 -21.19 2.73
CA SER A 94 35.19 -22.66 2.53
C SER A 94 36.14 -23.13 1.44
#